data_AF-H6V4Q0-F1
#
_entry.id   AF-H6V4Q0-F1
#
_cell.length_a   1.000
_cell.length_b   1.000
_cell.length_c   1.000
_cell.angle_alpha   90.00
_cell.angle_beta   90.00
_cell.angle_gamma   90.00
#
_symmetry.space_group_name_H-M   'P 1'
#
loop_
_entity.id
_entity.type
_entity.pdbx_description
1 polymer ?
#
loop_
_entity_poly.entity_id
_entity_poly.type
_entity_poly.pdbx_seq_one_letter_code
_entity_poly.pdbx_strand_id
1 'polypeptide(L)'
;TQNQAFSALVFLFKHGLQQGLGDLSGTARAKKSRYVPPVLSRKEVDALIGNLRNPYKLMAQLMYGCGLRLSEAVSLRLKDLDLEGGMLTLRRGKGSKDRTIPLPQSITDSIEQQINRAVSMQEQDCAIGFDGVFMPDGYEVNKFNRQSRDLPWYWLFPATRLTELKENGEMRRDHIHHTNLSREFREAALRARILKRVTPHVLRHTFATHLL
;
A
#
# COMPACT_ATOMS: atom_id res chain seq x y z
N THR A 1 -9.99 -12.67 -15.93
CA THR A 1 -10.18 -14.15 -15.85
C THR A 1 -11.64 -14.48 -16.05
N GLN A 2 -11.99 -15.69 -16.49
CA GLN A 2 -13.38 -16.09 -16.78
C GLN A 2 -14.34 -15.81 -15.61
N ASN A 3 -13.94 -16.10 -14.37
CA ASN A 3 -14.78 -15.82 -13.19
C ASN A 3 -14.98 -14.32 -12.94
N GLN A 4 -13.97 -13.48 -13.22
CA GLN A 4 -14.13 -12.01 -13.12
C GLN A 4 -15.07 -11.48 -14.21
N ALA A 5 -14.95 -12.00 -15.43
CA ALA A 5 -15.85 -11.64 -16.54
C ALA A 5 -17.29 -12.08 -16.24
N PHE A 6 -17.46 -13.31 -15.74
CA PHE A 6 -18.76 -13.80 -15.28
C PHE A 6 -19.34 -12.89 -14.19
N SER A 7 -18.57 -12.54 -13.16
CA SER A 7 -19.03 -11.62 -12.11
C SER A 7 -19.37 -10.22 -12.65
N ALA A 8 -18.61 -9.70 -13.61
CA ALA A 8 -18.90 -8.43 -14.25
C ALA A 8 -20.21 -8.46 -15.05
N LEU A 9 -20.46 -9.54 -15.80
CA LEU A 9 -21.71 -9.74 -16.53
C LEU A 9 -22.89 -9.90 -15.59
N VAL A 10 -22.73 -10.70 -14.51
CA VAL A 10 -23.77 -10.84 -13.49
C VAL A 10 -24.10 -9.49 -12.86
N PHE A 11 -23.09 -8.67 -12.57
CA PHE A 11 -23.28 -7.32 -12.05
C PHE A 11 -24.00 -6.41 -13.06
N LEU A 12 -23.55 -6.39 -14.31
CA LEU A 12 -24.15 -5.57 -15.37
C LEU A 12 -25.62 -5.89 -15.56
N PHE A 13 -25.98 -7.17 -15.69
CA PHE A 13 -27.37 -7.56 -15.90
C PHE A 13 -28.23 -7.25 -14.67
N LYS A 14 -27.75 -7.60 -13.47
CA LYS A 14 -28.52 -7.41 -12.24
C LYS A 14 -28.69 -5.94 -11.85
N HIS A 15 -27.64 -5.13 -11.98
CA HIS A 15 -27.61 -3.76 -11.46
C HIS A 15 -27.63 -2.69 -12.56
N GLY A 16 -27.01 -2.94 -13.71
CA GLY A 16 -27.00 -2.00 -14.83
C GLY A 16 -28.26 -2.09 -15.68
N LEU A 17 -28.63 -3.30 -16.10
CA LEU A 17 -29.78 -3.56 -16.97
C LEU A 17 -31.07 -3.88 -16.20
N GLN A 18 -30.98 -4.09 -14.88
CA GLN A 18 -32.10 -4.48 -14.01
C GLN A 18 -32.87 -5.71 -14.53
N GLN A 19 -32.16 -6.64 -15.18
CA GLN A 19 -32.70 -7.86 -15.76
C GLN A 19 -32.29 -9.09 -14.94
N GLY A 20 -33.23 -10.01 -14.75
CA GLY A 20 -32.95 -11.31 -14.14
C GLY A 20 -32.18 -12.20 -15.10
N LEU A 21 -31.09 -12.81 -14.62
CA LEU A 21 -30.23 -13.70 -15.42
C LEU A 21 -30.74 -15.15 -15.54
N GLY A 22 -31.97 -15.44 -15.08
CA GLY A 22 -32.49 -16.80 -15.03
C GLY A 22 -31.62 -17.73 -14.17
N ASP A 23 -31.66 -19.03 -14.47
CA ASP A 23 -30.80 -20.02 -13.80
C ASP A 23 -29.40 -20.06 -14.41
N LEU A 24 -28.39 -19.81 -13.56
CA LEU A 24 -26.98 -19.80 -13.91
C LEU A 24 -26.24 -21.05 -13.40
N SER A 25 -26.94 -22.04 -12.86
CA SER A 25 -26.38 -23.26 -12.27
C SER A 25 -25.52 -24.08 -13.26
N GLY A 26 -25.88 -24.07 -14.55
CA GLY A 26 -25.16 -24.76 -15.63
C GLY A 26 -23.94 -24.04 -16.20
N THR A 27 -23.59 -22.85 -15.68
CA THR A 27 -22.48 -22.08 -16.23
C THR A 27 -21.12 -22.64 -15.83
N ALA A 28 -20.29 -22.99 -16.82
CA ALA A 28 -18.94 -23.48 -16.59
C ALA A 28 -18.10 -22.42 -15.87
N ARG A 29 -17.76 -22.66 -14.60
CA ARG A 29 -16.84 -21.82 -13.83
C ARG A 29 -15.43 -22.35 -13.95
N ALA A 30 -14.46 -21.45 -14.11
CA ALA A 30 -13.06 -21.82 -14.04
C ALA A 30 -12.77 -22.38 -12.64
N LYS A 31 -12.29 -23.63 -12.57
CA LYS A 31 -11.82 -24.24 -11.32
C LYS A 31 -10.70 -23.37 -10.75
N LYS A 32 -10.82 -22.95 -9.50
CA LYS A 32 -9.70 -22.28 -8.80
C LYS A 32 -8.60 -23.32 -8.59
N SER A 33 -7.44 -23.11 -9.20
CA SER A 33 -6.24 -23.84 -8.82
C SER A 33 -5.89 -23.55 -7.36
N ARG A 34 -5.57 -24.59 -6.58
CA ARG A 34 -5.05 -24.48 -5.21
C ARG A 34 -3.58 -24.04 -5.28
N TYR A 35 -3.35 -22.76 -5.49
CA TYR A 35 -2.01 -22.19 -5.32
C TYR A 35 -1.79 -21.86 -3.83
N VAL A 36 -0.87 -22.59 -3.20
CA VAL A 36 -0.38 -22.26 -1.86
C VAL A 36 0.79 -21.30 -2.03
N PRO A 37 0.71 -20.05 -1.51
CA PRO A 37 1.82 -19.13 -1.61
C PRO A 37 3.04 -19.71 -0.88
N PRO A 38 4.25 -19.61 -1.46
CA PRO A 38 5.45 -20.02 -0.76
C PRO A 38 5.66 -19.15 0.49
N VAL A 39 6.07 -19.77 1.59
CA VAL A 39 6.50 -19.07 2.82
C VAL A 39 8.02 -18.93 2.79
N LEU A 40 8.52 -17.73 3.12
CA LEU A 40 9.95 -17.48 3.22
C LEU A 40 10.44 -17.88 4.61
N SER A 41 11.60 -18.53 4.70
CA SER A 41 12.29 -18.74 5.96
C SER A 41 12.81 -17.42 6.53
N ARG A 42 13.12 -17.37 7.83
CA ARG A 42 13.70 -16.16 8.47
C ARG A 42 14.97 -15.69 7.75
N LYS A 43 15.87 -16.62 7.40
CA LYS A 43 17.09 -16.31 6.61
C LYS A 43 16.79 -15.69 5.25
N GLU A 44 15.77 -16.18 4.54
CA GLU A 44 15.35 -15.61 3.26
C GLU A 44 14.75 -14.20 3.46
N VAL A 45 13.98 -13.98 4.52
CA VAL A 45 13.43 -12.65 4.85
C VAL A 45 14.55 -11.66 5.16
N ASP A 46 15.51 -12.04 6.00
CA ASP A 46 16.66 -11.19 6.35
C ASP A 46 17.48 -10.85 5.11
N ALA A 47 17.76 -11.85 4.26
CA ALA A 47 18.47 -11.64 3.00
C ALA A 47 17.69 -10.73 2.04
N LEU A 48 16.37 -10.88 1.94
CA LEU A 48 15.52 -10.03 1.11
C LEU A 48 15.56 -8.58 1.61
N ILE A 49 15.30 -8.35 2.89
CA ILE A 49 15.27 -7.01 3.50
C ILE A 49 16.66 -6.36 3.45
N GLY A 50 17.73 -7.13 3.67
CA GLY A 50 19.11 -6.65 3.57
C GLY A 50 19.50 -6.17 2.17
N ASN A 51 18.86 -6.69 1.12
CA ASN A 51 19.10 -6.29 -0.27
C ASN A 51 18.18 -5.15 -0.76
N LEU A 52 17.23 -4.69 0.05
CA LEU A 52 16.37 -3.55 -0.28
C LEU A 52 17.04 -2.23 0.07
N ARG A 53 16.81 -1.23 -0.78
CA ARG A 53 17.22 0.16 -0.52
C ARG A 53 16.08 0.93 0.15
N ASN A 54 16.40 1.98 0.89
CA ASN A 54 15.38 2.91 1.37
C ASN A 54 14.73 3.65 0.19
N PRO A 55 13.43 3.95 0.24
CA PRO A 55 12.49 3.66 1.34
C PRO A 55 11.86 2.25 1.31
N TYR A 56 12.11 1.46 0.27
CA TYR A 56 11.50 0.13 0.09
C TYR A 56 11.86 -0.88 1.20
N LYS A 57 13.07 -0.75 1.78
CA LYS A 57 13.49 -1.53 2.95
C LYS A 57 12.57 -1.30 4.14
N LEU A 58 12.29 -0.03 4.49
CA LEU A 58 11.37 0.30 5.57
C LEU A 58 9.95 -0.17 5.27
N MET A 59 9.48 -0.02 4.03
CA MET A 59 8.18 -0.57 3.61
C MET A 59 8.12 -2.09 3.85
N ALA A 60 9.16 -2.83 3.47
CA ALA A 60 9.22 -4.28 3.68
C ALA A 60 9.24 -4.64 5.16
N GLN A 61 9.99 -3.89 5.98
CA GLN A 61 10.01 -4.08 7.43
C GLN A 61 8.65 -3.83 8.07
N LEU A 62 7.92 -2.80 7.66
CA LEU A 62 6.55 -2.56 8.13
C LEU A 62 5.59 -3.66 7.65
N MET A 63 5.71 -4.09 6.39
CA MET A 63 4.89 -5.19 5.86
C MET A 63 5.10 -6.51 6.59
N TYR A 64 6.35 -6.82 6.94
CA TYR A 64 6.71 -8.05 7.64
C TYR A 64 6.52 -7.94 9.16
N GLY A 65 6.83 -6.80 9.78
CA GLY A 65 6.74 -6.63 11.23
C GLY A 65 5.33 -6.29 11.73
N CYS A 66 4.56 -5.57 10.92
CA CYS A 66 3.21 -5.12 11.27
C CYS A 66 2.12 -5.83 10.45
N GLY A 67 2.50 -6.70 9.50
CA GLY A 67 1.54 -7.37 8.63
C GLY A 67 0.71 -6.38 7.81
N LEU A 68 1.36 -5.42 7.14
CA LEU A 68 0.69 -4.46 6.24
C LEU A 68 0.39 -5.08 4.87
N ARG A 69 -0.68 -4.64 4.22
CA ARG A 69 -0.92 -4.91 2.80
C ARG A 69 -0.05 -3.98 1.98
N LEU A 70 0.22 -4.35 0.72
CA LEU A 70 0.95 -3.49 -0.20
C LEU A 70 0.34 -2.09 -0.29
N SER A 71 -0.99 -2.03 -0.48
CA SER A 71 -1.73 -0.76 -0.56
C SER A 71 -1.64 0.02 0.74
N GLU A 72 -1.81 -0.64 1.89
CA GLU A 72 -1.71 0.01 3.21
C GLU A 72 -0.32 0.58 3.46
N ALA A 73 0.75 -0.14 3.08
CA ALA A 73 2.12 0.31 3.29
C ALA A 73 2.48 1.52 2.44
N VAL A 74 2.05 1.56 1.17
CA VAL A 74 2.34 2.71 0.29
C VAL A 74 1.49 3.92 0.63
N SER A 75 0.28 3.73 1.16
CA SER A 75 -0.67 4.81 1.47
C SER A 75 -0.55 5.35 2.89
N LEU A 76 0.49 4.98 3.65
CA LEU A 76 0.71 5.50 5.00
C LEU A 76 0.92 7.02 4.98
N ARG A 77 0.27 7.72 5.92
CA ARG A 77 0.44 9.15 6.14
C ARG A 77 1.18 9.42 7.45
N LEU A 78 1.72 10.62 7.60
CA LEU A 78 2.46 10.98 8.81
C LEU A 78 1.60 10.87 10.07
N LYS A 79 0.33 11.29 10.01
CA LYS A 79 -0.63 11.17 11.12
C LYS A 79 -1.04 9.75 11.51
N ASP A 80 -0.66 8.76 10.73
CA ASP A 80 -0.99 7.37 11.03
C ASP A 80 0.00 6.78 12.05
N LEU A 81 1.13 7.45 12.27
CA LEU A 81 2.17 7.04 13.21
C LEU A 81 2.04 7.81 14.53
N ASP A 82 2.01 7.05 15.62
CA ASP A 82 2.18 7.55 16.98
C ASP A 82 3.48 6.93 17.52
N LEU A 83 4.58 7.66 17.39
CA LEU A 83 5.91 7.15 17.76
C LEU A 83 6.10 7.09 19.28
N GLU A 84 5.54 8.05 20.01
CA GLU A 84 5.61 8.06 21.48
C GLU A 84 4.79 6.89 22.06
N GLY A 85 3.59 6.66 21.53
CA GLY A 85 2.76 5.52 21.90
C GLY A 85 3.21 4.20 21.30
N GLY A 86 4.15 4.20 20.35
CA GLY A 86 4.62 3.00 19.65
C GLY A 86 3.54 2.32 18.82
N MET A 87 2.62 3.10 18.22
CA MET A 87 1.43 2.62 17.55
C MET A 87 1.34 3.10 16.10
N LEU A 88 0.78 2.26 15.23
CA LEU A 88 0.45 2.57 13.85
C LEU A 88 -1.04 2.35 13.62
N THR A 89 -1.75 3.39 13.21
CA THR A 89 -3.18 3.33 12.87
C THR A 89 -3.37 3.24 11.37
N LEU A 90 -3.85 2.08 10.91
CA LEU A 90 -4.19 1.87 9.52
C LEU A 90 -5.62 2.30 9.27
N ARG A 91 -5.77 3.40 8.52
CA ARG A 91 -7.07 3.96 8.17
C ARG A 91 -7.62 3.31 6.91
N ARG A 92 -8.93 3.00 6.90
CA ARG A 92 -9.62 2.32 5.78
C ARG A 92 -9.07 0.93 5.43
N GLY A 93 -8.94 0.06 6.44
CA GLY A 93 -8.73 -1.37 6.21
C GLY A 93 -9.92 -2.04 5.50
N LYS A 94 -9.78 -3.33 5.16
CA LYS A 94 -10.87 -4.15 4.57
C LYS A 94 -12.18 -3.96 5.35
N GLY A 95 -13.24 -3.47 4.68
CA GLY A 95 -14.54 -3.19 5.30
C GLY A 95 -14.66 -1.80 5.93
N SER A 96 -13.77 -0.87 5.59
CA SER A 96 -13.77 0.54 6.06
C SER A 96 -13.62 0.70 7.57
N LYS A 97 -12.98 -0.27 8.23
CA LYS A 97 -12.64 -0.18 9.66
C LYS A 97 -11.16 0.12 9.84
N ASP A 98 -10.89 1.04 10.75
CA ASP A 98 -9.56 1.38 11.18
C ASP A 98 -9.04 0.30 12.13
N ARG A 99 -7.72 0.05 12.12
CA ARG A 99 -7.07 -0.82 13.10
C ARG A 99 -5.76 -0.23 13.54
N THR A 100 -5.48 -0.31 14.84
CA THR A 100 -4.20 0.09 15.41
C THR A 100 -3.37 -1.15 15.69
N ILE A 101 -2.10 -1.09 15.35
CA ILE A 101 -1.14 -2.17 15.55
C ILE A 101 0.14 -1.63 16.19
N PRO A 102 0.80 -2.39 17.08
CA PRO A 102 2.07 -1.98 17.64
C PRO A 102 3.16 -1.83 16.56
N LEU A 103 4.02 -0.83 16.73
CA LEU A 103 5.23 -0.63 15.94
C LEU A 103 6.40 -1.39 16.59
N PRO A 104 7.17 -2.18 15.82
CA PRO A 104 8.39 -2.79 16.33
C PRO A 104 9.44 -1.72 16.69
N GLN A 105 9.94 -1.73 17.92
CA GLN A 105 10.97 -0.78 18.37
C GLN A 105 12.24 -0.80 17.50
N SER A 106 12.57 -1.95 16.92
CA SER A 106 13.74 -2.12 16.06
C SER A 106 13.72 -1.30 14.77
N ILE A 107 12.58 -0.69 14.40
CA ILE A 107 12.44 0.11 13.18
C ILE A 107 12.08 1.58 13.46
N THR A 108 11.93 1.98 14.72
CA THR A 108 11.55 3.35 15.11
C THR A 108 12.50 4.39 14.53
N ASP A 109 13.81 4.23 14.69
CA ASP A 109 14.82 5.14 14.13
C ASP A 109 14.71 5.27 12.59
N SER A 110 14.41 4.16 11.91
CA SER A 110 14.22 4.17 10.46
C SER A 110 12.93 4.91 10.05
N ILE A 111 11.89 4.81 10.87
CA ILE A 111 10.64 5.56 10.68
C ILE A 111 10.89 7.05 10.89
N GLU A 112 11.57 7.46 11.96
CA GLU A 112 11.92 8.87 12.21
C GLU A 112 12.73 9.48 11.07
N GLN A 113 13.75 8.76 10.59
CA GLN A 113 14.54 9.19 9.43
C GLN A 113 13.69 9.32 8.16
N GLN A 114 12.64 8.52 8.01
CA GLN A 114 11.72 8.61 6.88
C GLN A 114 10.74 9.77 7.04
N ILE A 115 10.24 10.03 8.26
CA ILE A 115 9.41 11.19 8.58
C ILE A 115 10.19 12.47 8.26
N ASN A 116 11.43 12.59 8.72
CA ASN A 116 12.26 13.77 8.45
C ASN A 116 12.44 13.99 6.94
N ARG A 117 12.65 12.92 6.16
CA ARG A 117 12.70 13.01 4.69
C ARG A 117 11.38 13.47 4.08
N ALA A 118 10.26 12.98 4.58
CA ALA A 118 8.94 13.37 4.10
C ALA A 118 8.63 14.84 4.43
N VAL A 119 8.98 15.30 5.63
CA VAL A 119 8.87 16.69 6.07
C VAL A 119 9.70 17.59 5.16
N SER A 120 10.99 17.29 4.95
CA SER A 120 11.84 18.09 4.06
C SER A 120 11.32 18.13 2.62
N MET A 121 10.71 17.05 2.13
CA MET A 121 10.07 17.04 0.80
C MET A 121 8.83 17.92 0.78
N GLN A 122 7.99 17.88 1.81
CA GLN A 122 6.81 18.75 1.91
C GLN A 122 7.19 20.23 1.98
N GLU A 123 8.26 20.59 2.70
CA GLU A 123 8.80 21.95 2.72
C GLU A 123 9.23 22.42 1.32
N GLN A 124 9.92 21.56 0.56
CA GLN A 124 10.29 21.84 -0.83
C GLN A 124 9.05 22.01 -1.71
N ASP A 125 8.03 21.19 -1.51
CA ASP A 125 6.77 21.24 -2.26
C ASP A 125 6.02 22.56 -2.01
N CYS A 126 5.95 22.96 -0.74
CA CYS A 126 5.39 24.25 -0.34
C CYS A 126 6.15 25.41 -1.00
N ALA A 127 7.49 25.33 -1.07
CA ALA A 127 8.31 26.38 -1.68
C ALA A 127 8.10 26.53 -3.19
N ILE A 128 7.80 25.43 -3.90
CA ILE A 128 7.46 25.47 -5.34
C ILE A 128 5.96 25.67 -5.61
N GLY A 129 5.13 25.80 -4.57
CA GLY A 129 3.72 26.13 -4.68
C GLY A 129 2.80 24.98 -5.11
N PHE A 130 3.07 23.75 -4.68
CA PHE A 130 2.19 22.60 -4.98
C PHE A 130 0.78 22.72 -4.37
N ASP A 131 -0.17 21.95 -4.92
CA ASP A 131 -1.60 22.00 -4.56
C ASP A 131 -2.00 21.00 -3.46
N GLY A 132 -1.00 20.52 -2.70
CA GLY A 132 -1.20 19.54 -1.63
C GLY A 132 -1.11 18.09 -2.12
N VAL A 133 -1.49 17.16 -1.24
CA VAL A 133 -1.51 15.73 -1.54
C VAL A 133 -2.86 15.26 -2.08
N PHE A 134 -2.87 14.10 -2.73
CA PHE A 134 -4.13 13.41 -3.02
C PHE A 134 -4.84 13.00 -1.72
N MET A 135 -6.12 13.35 -1.61
CA MET A 135 -6.96 13.06 -0.45
C MET A 135 -7.82 11.81 -0.68
N PRO A 136 -8.15 11.03 0.37
CA PRO A 136 -8.98 9.83 0.21
C PRO A 136 -10.42 10.16 -0.18
N ASP A 137 -11.10 9.27 -0.92
CA ASP A 137 -12.50 9.43 -1.36
C ASP A 137 -13.44 9.84 -0.22
N GLY A 138 -14.34 10.79 -0.43
CA GLY A 138 -15.24 11.32 0.60
C GLY A 138 -14.65 12.44 1.47
N TYR A 139 -13.35 12.75 1.32
CA TYR A 139 -12.80 14.05 1.69
C TYR A 139 -12.90 14.96 0.46
N GLU A 140 -14.12 15.42 0.15
CA GLU A 140 -14.39 16.19 -1.06
C GLU A 140 -13.58 17.50 -1.15
N VAL A 141 -13.16 17.78 -2.38
CA VAL A 141 -12.28 18.85 -2.88
C VAL A 141 -12.70 20.26 -2.44
N ASN A 142 -13.97 20.48 -2.08
CA ASN A 142 -14.48 21.82 -1.76
C ASN A 142 -14.37 22.22 -0.28
N LYS A 143 -14.20 21.28 0.67
CA LYS A 143 -14.22 21.60 2.12
C LYS A 143 -12.86 21.44 2.81
N PHE A 144 -11.94 20.67 2.22
CA PHE A 144 -10.67 20.29 2.85
C PHE A 144 -9.42 20.61 2.02
N ASN A 145 -9.53 21.48 0.99
CA ASN A 145 -8.39 21.89 0.16
C ASN A 145 -7.23 22.49 0.98
N ARG A 146 -7.52 23.16 2.11
CA ARG A 146 -6.44 23.64 3.00
C ARG A 146 -5.67 22.50 3.66
N GLN A 147 -6.35 21.42 4.05
CA GLN A 147 -5.73 20.32 4.79
C GLN A 147 -4.86 19.41 3.92
N SER A 148 -5.02 19.45 2.59
CA SER A 148 -4.17 18.67 1.69
C SER A 148 -2.70 19.11 1.74
N ARG A 149 -2.44 20.34 2.22
CA ARG A 149 -1.08 20.87 2.42
C ARG A 149 -0.56 20.62 3.84
N ASP A 150 -1.43 20.26 4.79
CA ASP A 150 -1.02 20.06 6.17
C ASP A 150 -0.13 18.82 6.31
N LEU A 151 0.92 18.97 7.10
CA LEU A 151 1.92 17.92 7.32
C LEU A 151 1.33 16.58 7.79
N PRO A 152 0.34 16.51 8.71
CA PRO A 152 -0.26 15.24 9.14
C PRO A 152 -0.85 14.42 7.97
N TRP A 153 -1.34 15.09 6.92
CA TRP A 153 -1.89 14.44 5.74
C TRP A 153 -0.83 14.03 4.73
N TYR A 154 0.39 14.53 4.84
CA TYR A 154 1.45 14.20 3.91
C TYR A 154 1.80 12.70 3.96
N TRP A 155 2.28 12.18 2.82
CA TRP A 155 2.63 10.78 2.70
C TRP A 155 3.90 10.46 3.49
N LEU A 156 3.92 9.34 4.20
CA LEU A 156 5.16 8.81 4.76
C LEU A 156 6.15 8.43 3.65
N PHE A 157 5.62 7.97 2.52
CA PHE A 157 6.38 7.55 1.35
C PHE A 157 5.94 8.35 0.10
N PRO A 158 6.34 9.62 -0.02
CA PRO A 158 5.94 10.47 -1.15
C PRO A 158 6.58 9.98 -2.46
N ALA A 159 5.85 10.13 -3.56
CA ALA A 159 6.39 9.95 -4.90
C ALA A 159 7.47 10.98 -5.19
N THR A 160 8.49 10.58 -5.96
CA THR A 160 9.63 11.46 -6.28
C THR A 160 9.22 12.69 -7.11
N ARG A 161 8.16 12.57 -7.93
CA ARG A 161 7.67 13.64 -8.79
C ARG A 161 6.26 14.02 -8.39
N LEU A 162 5.92 15.29 -8.58
CA LEU A 162 4.54 15.75 -8.53
C LEU A 162 3.76 15.18 -9.72
N THR A 163 2.46 15.04 -9.51
CA THR A 163 1.50 14.57 -10.50
C THR A 163 0.60 15.73 -10.89
N GLU A 164 0.55 16.01 -12.19
CA GLU A 164 -0.33 17.01 -12.76
C GLU A 164 -1.73 16.42 -12.97
N LEU A 165 -2.76 17.10 -12.45
CA LEU A 165 -4.15 16.76 -12.73
C LEU A 165 -4.57 17.37 -14.06
N LYS A 166 -4.90 16.52 -15.03
CA LYS A 166 -5.30 16.97 -16.37
C LYS A 166 -6.57 17.83 -16.41
N GLU A 167 -7.40 17.75 -15.37
CA GLU A 167 -8.69 18.45 -15.31
C GLU A 167 -8.55 19.94 -15.01
N ASN A 168 -7.57 20.33 -14.18
CA ASN A 168 -7.41 21.69 -13.66
C ASN A 168 -5.96 22.19 -13.61
N GLY A 169 -4.98 21.37 -14.01
CA GLY A 169 -3.55 21.72 -14.01
C GLY A 169 -2.90 21.71 -12.62
N GLU A 170 -3.61 21.24 -11.58
CA GLU A 170 -3.06 21.23 -10.23
C GLU A 170 -1.91 20.23 -10.10
N MET A 171 -0.86 20.64 -9.38
CA MET A 171 0.32 19.84 -9.14
C MET A 171 0.25 19.23 -7.75
N ARG A 172 -0.13 17.96 -7.66
CA ARG A 172 -0.32 17.26 -6.38
C ARG A 172 0.73 16.20 -6.13
N ARG A 173 1.01 15.95 -4.85
CA ARG A 173 1.93 14.88 -4.43
C ARG A 173 1.15 13.60 -4.18
N ASP A 174 1.48 12.56 -4.93
CA ASP A 174 1.04 11.19 -4.64
C ASP A 174 2.07 10.44 -3.80
N HIS A 175 1.71 9.26 -3.30
CA HIS A 175 2.64 8.33 -2.70
C HIS A 175 3.40 7.51 -3.75
N ILE A 176 4.46 6.83 -3.34
CA ILE A 176 5.19 5.89 -4.21
C ILE A 176 4.20 4.89 -4.82
N HIS A 177 4.26 4.75 -6.15
CA HIS A 177 3.42 3.80 -6.86
C HIS A 177 3.78 2.35 -6.50
N HIS A 178 2.77 1.54 -6.24
CA HIS A 178 2.92 0.16 -5.76
C HIS A 178 3.73 -0.77 -6.70
N THR A 179 3.80 -0.45 -8.00
CA THR A 179 4.62 -1.20 -8.96
C THR A 179 6.11 -1.02 -8.68
N ASN A 180 6.54 0.13 -8.17
CA ASN A 180 7.94 0.38 -7.83
C ASN A 180 8.36 -0.56 -6.70
N LEU A 181 7.56 -0.64 -5.63
CA LEU A 181 7.82 -1.57 -4.52
C LEU A 181 7.81 -3.04 -4.99
N SER A 182 6.88 -3.41 -5.87
CA SER A 182 6.82 -4.76 -6.44
C SER A 182 8.05 -5.12 -7.29
N ARG A 183 8.55 -4.16 -8.08
CA ARG A 183 9.78 -4.29 -8.87
C ARG A 183 11.01 -4.46 -7.97
N GLU A 184 11.14 -3.61 -6.96
CA GLU A 184 12.24 -3.65 -6.00
C GLU A 184 12.29 -4.96 -5.21
N PHE A 185 11.13 -5.50 -4.81
CA PHE A 185 11.03 -6.83 -4.19
C PHE A 185 11.58 -7.93 -5.09
N ARG A 186 11.23 -7.88 -6.38
CA ARG A 186 11.71 -8.85 -7.36
C ARG A 186 13.24 -8.75 -7.52
N GLU A 187 13.76 -7.54 -7.67
CA GLU A 187 15.21 -7.30 -7.84
C GLU A 187 16.01 -7.65 -6.57
N ALA A 188 15.49 -7.34 -5.39
CA ALA A 188 16.09 -7.73 -4.13
C ALA A 188 16.11 -9.26 -3.94
N ALA A 189 15.03 -9.95 -4.31
CA ALA A 189 14.96 -11.41 -4.24
C ALA A 189 15.98 -12.09 -5.18
N LEU A 190 16.18 -11.53 -6.38
CA LEU A 190 17.20 -12.00 -7.32
C LEU A 190 18.61 -11.82 -6.75
N ARG A 191 18.92 -10.64 -6.17
CA ARG A 191 20.21 -10.38 -5.51
C ARG A 191 20.45 -11.30 -4.31
N ALA A 192 19.41 -11.57 -3.53
CA ALA A 192 19.43 -12.49 -2.40
C ALA A 192 19.44 -13.97 -2.81
N ARG A 193 19.41 -14.29 -4.12
CA ARG A 193 19.37 -15.65 -4.67
C ARG A 193 18.21 -16.50 -4.11
N ILE A 194 17.07 -15.86 -3.86
CA ILE A 194 15.87 -16.55 -3.40
C ILE A 194 15.17 -17.17 -4.61
N LEU A 195 15.10 -18.50 -4.64
CA LEU A 195 14.51 -19.25 -5.75
C LEU A 195 12.98 -19.17 -5.78
N LYS A 196 12.36 -18.94 -4.62
CA LYS A 196 10.91 -18.79 -4.48
C LYS A 196 10.44 -17.50 -5.14
N ARG A 197 9.24 -17.50 -5.69
CA ARG A 197 8.59 -16.26 -6.15
C ARG A 197 8.31 -15.35 -4.95
N VAL A 198 9.04 -14.25 -4.86
CA VAL A 198 8.84 -13.23 -3.83
C VAL A 198 7.92 -12.12 -4.35
N THR A 199 6.89 -11.82 -3.58
CA THR A 199 6.03 -10.65 -3.80
C THR A 199 5.71 -10.00 -2.46
N PRO A 200 5.25 -8.73 -2.42
CA PRO A 200 4.79 -8.11 -1.18
C PRO A 200 3.69 -8.93 -0.48
N HIS A 201 2.82 -9.61 -1.24
CA HIS A 201 1.81 -10.52 -0.68
C HIS A 201 2.43 -11.76 -0.01
N VAL A 202 3.49 -12.33 -0.58
CA VAL A 202 4.23 -13.45 0.02
C VAL A 202 4.88 -13.04 1.33
N LEU A 203 5.47 -11.84 1.41
CA LEU A 203 6.06 -11.34 2.65
C LEU A 203 5.02 -11.17 3.76
N ARG A 204 3.86 -10.58 3.45
CA ARG A 204 2.74 -10.48 4.40
C ARG A 204 2.23 -11.87 4.82
N HIS A 205 2.13 -12.81 3.89
CA HIS A 205 1.71 -14.18 4.20
C HIS A 205 2.73 -14.85 5.13
N THR A 206 4.02 -14.66 4.87
CA THR A 206 5.12 -15.16 5.70
C THR A 206 5.04 -14.63 7.13
N PHE A 207 4.72 -13.34 7.33
CA PHE A 207 4.47 -12.78 8.66
C PHE A 207 3.37 -13.55 9.41
N ALA A 208 2.22 -13.76 8.77
CA ALA A 208 1.10 -14.47 9.40
C ALA A 208 1.49 -15.91 9.78
N THR A 209 2.26 -16.60 8.92
CA THR A 209 2.75 -17.96 9.22
C THR A 209 3.80 -17.98 10.33
N HIS A 210 4.67 -16.97 10.43
CA HIS A 210 5.70 -16.89 11.48
C HIS A 210 5.16 -16.51 12.87
N LEU A 211 3.89 -16.09 12.95
CA LEU A 211 3.18 -15.80 14.20
C LEU A 211 2.38 -17.00 14.75
N LEU A 212 2.17 -18.04 13.94
CA LEU A 212 1.52 -19.29 14.35
C LEU A 212 2.56 -20.23 14.98
#